data_AF-X1RAF2-F1
#
_entry.id   AF-X1RAF2-F1
#
_cell.length_a   1.000
_cell.length_b   1.000
_cell.length_c   1.000
_cell.angle_alpha   90.00
_cell.angle_beta   90.00
_cell.angle_gamma   90.00
#
_symmetry.space_group_name_H-M   'P 1'
#
loop_
_entity.id
_entity.type
_entity.pdbx_description
1 polymer ?
#
loop_
_entity_poly.entity_id
_entity_poly.type
_entity_poly.pdbx_seq_one_letter_code
_entity_poly.pdbx_strand_id
1 'polypeptide(L)' 'MAEQSEQQKFAVLIDGDNAQASLLPQILAEVSKVGLITIKRIYGDWTTTSMNSWKDRFTNMLFSPFSSLDIRSA' A
#
# COMPACT_ATOMS: atom_id res chain seq x y z
N MET A 1 -33.10 -7.25 -14.18
CA MET A 1 -32.05 -7.43 -13.17
C MET A 1 -30.84 -6.63 -13.60
N ALA A 2 -30.36 -5.69 -12.79
CA ALA A 2 -29.11 -5.00 -13.07
C ALA A 2 -27.97 -6.01 -12.89
N GLU A 3 -27.15 -6.20 -13.92
CA GLU A 3 -25.90 -6.93 -13.80
C GLU A 3 -25.02 -6.15 -12.83
N GLN A 4 -24.92 -6.64 -11.59
CA GLN A 4 -23.85 -6.21 -10.70
C GLN A 4 -22.56 -6.80 -11.26
N SER A 5 -21.96 -6.10 -12.22
CA SER A 5 -20.60 -6.39 -12.68
C SER A 5 -19.71 -6.36 -11.45
N GLU A 6 -19.26 -7.54 -11.03
CA GLU A 6 -18.44 -7.73 -9.84
C GLU A 6 -17.20 -6.85 -9.97
N GLN A 7 -17.10 -5.78 -9.17
CA GLN A 7 -15.97 -4.87 -9.24
C GLN A 7 -14.69 -5.67 -8.99
N GLN A 8 -13.77 -5.65 -9.96
CA GLN A 8 -12.49 -6.35 -9.83
C GLN A 8 -11.77 -5.85 -8.58
N LYS A 9 -11.36 -6.78 -7.72
CA LYS A 9 -10.71 -6.48 -6.45
C LYS A 9 -9.20 -6.51 -6.65
N PHE A 10 -8.53 -5.45 -6.21
CA PHE A 10 -7.09 -5.31 -6.34
C PHE A 10 -6.42 -5.25 -4.97
N ALA A 11 -5.31 -5.97 -4.84
CA ALA A 11 -4.37 -5.83 -3.73
C ALA A 11 -3.14 -5.05 -4.21
N VAL A 12 -2.76 -4.02 -3.47
CA VAL A 12 -1.59 -3.20 -3.74
C VAL A 12 -0.53 -3.51 -2.68
N LEU A 13 0.56 -4.14 -3.12
CA LEU A 13 1.72 -4.48 -2.30
C LEU A 13 2.91 -3.64 -2.79
N ILE A 14 3.54 -2.90 -1.88
CA ILE A 14 4.58 -1.94 -2.20
C ILE A 14 5.83 -2.30 -1.41
N ASP A 15 6.97 -2.37 -2.09
CA ASP A 15 8.28 -2.40 -1.47
C ASP A 15 8.71 -0.94 -1.22
N GLY A 16 8.57 -0.47 0.02
CA GLY A 16 8.80 0.93 0.37
C GLY A 16 10.28 1.32 0.43
N ASP A 17 11.19 0.36 0.55
CA ASP A 17 12.64 0.63 0.52
C ASP A 17 13.10 0.89 -0.93
N ASN A 18 12.40 0.31 -1.90
CA ASN A 18 12.71 0.44 -3.34
C ASN A 18 11.76 1.37 -4.11
N ALA A 19 10.66 1.82 -3.51
CA ALA A 19 9.69 2.72 -4.14
C ALA A 19 9.69 4.11 -3.49
N GLN A 20 9.20 5.11 -4.24
CA GLN A 20 9.03 6.46 -3.72
C GLN A 20 7.62 6.69 -3.18
N ALA A 21 7.51 7.16 -1.94
CA ALA A 21 6.25 7.46 -1.26
C ALA A 21 5.37 8.48 -2.01
N SER A 22 6.00 9.37 -2.79
CA SER A 22 5.35 10.40 -3.59
C SER A 22 4.43 9.84 -4.69
N LEU A 23 4.72 8.64 -5.20
CA LEU A 23 3.97 8.02 -6.30
C LEU A 23 2.71 7.28 -5.84
N LEU A 24 2.59 6.98 -4.54
CA LEU A 24 1.48 6.22 -3.98
C LEU A 24 0.10 6.77 -4.39
N PRO A 25 -0.20 8.09 -4.32
CA PRO A 25 -1.50 8.61 -4.70
C PRO A 25 -1.84 8.35 -6.17
N GLN A 26 -0.84 8.46 -7.05
CA GLN A 26 -1.02 8.23 -8.50
C GLN A 26 -1.33 6.77 -8.77
N ILE A 27 -0.58 5.85 -8.17
CA ILE A 27 -0.80 4.40 -8.29
C ILE A 27 -2.22 4.04 -7.82
N LEU A 28 -2.63 4.54 -6.66
CA LEU A 28 -3.97 4.28 -6.13
C LEU A 28 -5.07 4.87 -7.00
N ALA A 29 -4.87 6.06 -7.57
CA ALA A 29 -5.82 6.66 -8.50
C ALA A 29 -6.00 5.79 -9.75
N GLU A 30 -4.92 5.25 -10.32
CA GLU A 30 -5.02 4.40 -11.51
C GLU A 30 -5.66 3.06 -11.22
N VAL A 31 -5.30 2.40 -10.12
CA VAL A 31 -5.94 1.13 -9.74
C VAL A 31 -7.42 1.32 -9.42
N SER A 32 -7.79 2.46 -8.82
CA SER A 32 -9.20 2.77 -8.51
C SER A 32 -10.07 2.99 -9.75
N LYS A 33 -9.48 3.32 -10.91
CA LYS A 33 -10.23 3.41 -12.18
C LYS A 33 -10.62 2.03 -12.72
N VAL A 34 -9.83 1.01 -12.40
CA VAL A 34 -10.00 -0.36 -12.91
C VAL A 34 -10.87 -1.19 -11.96
N GLY A 35 -10.75 -0.96 -10.65
CA GLY A 35 -11.58 -1.66 -9.68
C GLY A 35 -11.36 -1.24 -8.24
N LEU A 36 -11.85 -2.05 -7.31
CA LEU A 36 -11.85 -1.77 -5.90
C LEU A 36 -10.53 -2.19 -5.26
N ILE A 37 -9.82 -1.27 -4.62
CA ILE A 37 -8.61 -1.59 -3.86
C ILE A 37 -9.02 -2.11 -2.47
N THR A 38 -8.77 -3.39 -2.21
CA THR A 38 -9.16 -4.06 -0.96
C THR A 38 -8.02 -4.18 0.04
N ILE A 39 -6.77 -4.21 -0.42
CA ILE A 39 -5.58 -4.38 0.43
C ILE A 39 -4.51 -3.38 -0.01
N LYS A 40 -3.90 -2.70 0.96
CA LYS A 40 -2.75 -1.81 0.75
C LYS A 40 -1.70 -2.19 1.79
N ARG A 41 -0.55 -2.70 1.36
CA ARG A 41 0.59 -3.00 2.25
C ARG A 41 1.86 -2.38 1.70
N ILE A 42 2.66 -1.84 2.61
CA ILE A 42 3.99 -1.30 2.33
C ILE A 42 4.96 -2.08 3.20
N TYR A 43 5.93 -2.72 2.58
CA TYR A 43 6.98 -3.49 3.22
C TYR A 43 8.24 -2.64 3.32
N GLY A 44 8.96 -2.76 4.43
CA GLY A 44 10.27 -2.15 4.60
C GLY A 44 10.63 -1.90 6.05
N ASP A 45 11.85 -1.41 6.26
CA ASP A 45 12.34 -1.08 7.61
C ASP A 45 11.83 0.30 8.06
N TRP A 46 10.73 0.31 8.79
CA TRP A 46 10.10 1.51 9.37
C TRP A 46 10.97 2.26 10.38
N THR A 47 12.11 1.71 10.81
CA THR A 47 13.04 2.44 11.70
C THR A 47 13.95 3.41 10.94
N THR A 48 14.07 3.24 9.63
CA THR A 48 14.93 4.08 8.78
C THR A 48 14.33 5.47 8.52
N THR A 49 15.20 6.45 8.25
CA THR A 49 14.79 7.81 7.86
C THR A 49 14.12 7.84 6.48
N SER A 50 14.50 6.95 5.56
CA SER A 50 13.88 6.78 4.25
C SER A 50 12.39 6.47 4.33
N MET A 51 11.95 5.78 5.39
CA MET A 51 10.54 5.48 5.66
C MET A 51 9.74 6.66 6.23
N ASN A 52 10.35 7.80 6.57
CA ASN A 52 9.61 8.92 7.15
C ASN A 52 8.57 9.52 6.18
N SER A 53 8.90 9.59 4.88
CA SER A 53 7.94 10.03 3.87
C SER A 53 6.76 9.07 3.74
N TRP A 54 7.01 7.76 3.90
CA TRP A 54 5.95 6.75 3.94
C TRP A 54 5.08 6.87 5.19
N LYS A 55 5.67 7.14 6.36
CA LYS A 55 4.91 7.38 7.62
C LYS A 55 3.98 8.59 7.50
N ASP A 56 4.46 9.70 6.96
CA ASP A 56 3.66 10.91 6.71
C ASP A 56 2.48 10.60 5.78
N ARG A 57 2.75 9.96 4.64
CA ARG A 57 1.72 9.60 3.65
C ARG A 57 0.71 8.59 4.17
N PHE A 58 1.15 7.60 4.94
CA PHE A 58 0.30 6.55 5.48
C PHE A 58 -0.57 7.06 6.64
N THR A 59 -0.03 7.94 7.49
CA THR A 59 -0.78 8.59 8.58
C THR A 59 -1.94 9.41 8.03
N ASN A 60 -1.72 10.08 6.89
CA ASN A 60 -2.77 10.81 6.17
C ASN A 60 -3.84 9.92 5.51
N MET A 61 -3.62 8.60 5.38
CA MET A 61 -4.48 7.66 4.63
C MET A 61 -5.24 6.62 5.47
N LEU A 62 -5.06 6.57 6.81
CA LEU A 62 -5.67 5.70 7.85
C LEU A 62 -4.82 4.50 8.34
N PHE A 63 -4.26 4.68 9.54
CA PHE A 63 -3.85 3.79 10.65
C PHE A 63 -3.22 2.38 10.47
N SER A 64 -2.25 2.15 11.39
CA SER A 64 -1.49 0.96 11.81
C SER A 64 -0.35 0.48 10.91
N PRO A 65 0.92 0.85 11.23
CA PRO A 65 2.09 0.22 10.61
C PRO A 65 2.14 -1.25 11.02
N PHE A 66 2.18 -2.15 10.03
CA PHE A 66 2.53 -3.54 10.29
C PHE A 66 4.05 -3.66 10.30
N SER A 67 4.61 -3.68 11.51
CA SER A 67 5.99 -4.12 11.75
C SER A 67 6.01 -5.64 11.74
N SER A 68 6.58 -6.24 10.70
CA SER A 68 6.98 -7.64 10.74
C SER A 68 8.30 -7.79 10.01
N LEU A 69 9.37 -7.72 10.80
CA LEU A 69 10.60 -8.43 10.49
C LEU A 69 10.24 -9.93 10.59
N ASP A 70 9.78 -10.54 9.49
CA ASP A 70 9.66 -12.00 9.40
C ASP A 70 11.04 -12.54 9.02
N ILE A 71 11.95 -12.58 10.01
CA ILE A 71 13.11 -13.48 9.95
C ILE A 71 12.61 -14.89 10.18
N ARG A 72 12.02 -15.51 9.15
CA ARG A 72 12.04 -16.96 9.05
C ARG A 72 13.41 -17.35 8.52
N SER A 73 14.33 -17.56 9.46
CA SER A 73 15.51 -18.38 9.23
C SER A 73 15.06 -19.71 8.61
N ALA A 74 15.68 -20.05 7.48
CA ALA A 74 15.69 -21.40 6.93
C ALA A 74 16.32 -22.38 7.93
#